data_AF-A0A8T4ZUG2-F1
#
_entry.id   AF-A0A8T4ZUG2-F1
#
_cell.length_a   1.000
_cell.length_b   1.000
_cell.length_c   1.000
_cell.angle_alpha   90.00
_cell.angle_beta   90.00
_cell.angle_gamma   90.00
#
_symmetry.space_group_name_H-M   'P 1'
#
loop_
_entity.id
_entity.type
_entity.pdbx_description
1 polymer ?
#
loop_
_entity_poly.entity_id
_entity_poly.type
_entity_poly.pdbx_seq_one_letter_code
_entity_poly.pdbx_strand_id
1 'polypeptide(L)'
;MKGNSVKIFPEKVQILISLLGEPEEGELNYAGKRKPMSRLEALKELKRLEIEGIIAPPKRYGWVNVHIHTSESFSIFRSPAEAAWEAYRAGLEIFGINDHYTVTGHREFGEACKILGLKAVFSIEAIAMSEEAKVKGERYNDPKNPGRIYLCGKGVVQDLKPDSPGNTLLKTMREALRRRYEKMTEKVNEILKGIDPSLNLTFDDVLKCTPRGNVTERHVAQAAAELIRKKFPNNHDLKEFLRKLLGDIKINLSSDEGLQDLIRNELLKAGGPAYVEEPAEAFPNLEKLISLYREYGAIPTYPVLGNPITEKEADLDSLFDELENYGIFAIEVIPKRNTEERLREILEVAGKRGFPVFNGTEHNTKSPQPLVDDLSKKADFLPVFKKGAYLILGHQFLSRYAGIGYIDSTGNLAFKDRAFGIPFFSFIGRITWPDDVSEWLMNIGKENTLKVALGLHLILGDKQCNWVVKPGFKMPNILLNAIKLRNKQTIQIDYKARENFEDIIKTFFMVEE
;
A
#
# COMPACT_ATOMS: atom_id res chain seq x y z
N MET A 1 -9.12 -8.78 -33.60
CA MET A 1 -8.27 -7.91 -32.77
C MET A 1 -6.83 -8.35 -32.99
N LYS A 2 -6.01 -7.52 -33.63
CA LYS A 2 -4.61 -7.85 -33.96
C LYS A 2 -3.82 -7.97 -32.65
N GLY A 3 -3.15 -9.10 -32.46
CA GLY A 3 -2.30 -9.36 -31.31
C GLY A 3 -1.22 -8.27 -31.20
N ASN A 4 -1.18 -7.61 -30.04
CA ASN A 4 0.00 -6.86 -29.64
C ASN A 4 1.16 -7.86 -29.63
N SER A 5 2.12 -7.68 -30.55
CA SER A 5 3.41 -8.33 -30.39
C SER A 5 3.96 -7.87 -29.05
N VAL A 6 4.10 -8.80 -28.11
CA VAL A 6 4.89 -8.58 -26.91
C VAL A 6 6.27 -8.19 -27.44
N LYS A 7 6.64 -6.91 -27.33
CA LYS A 7 8.00 -6.48 -27.68
C LYS A 7 8.92 -7.18 -26.70
N ILE A 8 9.48 -8.31 -27.14
CA ILE A 8 10.43 -9.08 -26.35
C ILE A 8 11.64 -8.17 -26.14
N PHE A 9 11.90 -7.81 -24.89
CA PHE A 9 13.09 -7.03 -24.55
C PHE A 9 14.37 -7.78 -24.97
N PRO A 10 15.47 -7.08 -25.25
CA PRO A 10 16.76 -7.74 -25.44
C PRO A 10 17.10 -8.68 -24.27
N GLU A 11 17.81 -9.78 -24.53
CA GLU A 11 18.14 -10.80 -23.51
C GLU A 11 18.77 -10.18 -22.24
N LYS A 12 19.73 -9.26 -22.41
CA LYS A 12 20.34 -8.54 -21.28
C LYS A 12 19.30 -7.82 -20.41
N VAL A 13 18.27 -7.24 -21.02
CA VAL A 13 17.19 -6.54 -20.29
C VAL A 13 16.29 -7.55 -19.57
N GLN A 14 16.00 -8.71 -20.17
CA GLN A 14 15.22 -9.76 -19.51
C GLN A 14 15.95 -10.29 -18.26
N ILE A 15 17.27 -10.43 -18.33
CA ILE A 15 18.10 -10.81 -17.17
C ILE A 15 17.97 -9.77 -16.06
N LEU A 16 18.09 -8.47 -16.39
CA LEU A 16 17.95 -7.39 -15.41
C LEU A 16 16.56 -7.36 -14.78
N ILE A 17 15.49 -7.54 -15.58
CA ILE A 17 14.10 -7.62 -15.07
C ILE A 17 13.94 -8.82 -14.14
N SER A 18 14.49 -9.98 -14.51
CA SER A 18 14.42 -11.18 -13.67
C SER A 18 15.05 -10.93 -12.30
N LEU A 19 16.24 -10.29 -12.27
CA LEU A 19 16.96 -9.95 -11.04
C LEU A 19 16.16 -9.10 -10.05
N LEU A 20 15.19 -8.30 -10.52
CA LEU A 20 14.36 -7.45 -9.65
C LEU A 20 13.59 -8.26 -8.62
N GLY A 21 13.16 -9.47 -8.95
CA GLY A 21 12.39 -10.33 -8.05
C GLY A 21 13.23 -11.35 -7.28
N GLU A 22 14.54 -11.42 -7.52
CA GLU A 22 15.37 -12.47 -6.92
C GLU A 22 15.73 -12.14 -5.45
N PRO A 23 15.82 -13.14 -4.54
CA PRO A 23 16.17 -12.93 -3.13
C PRO A 23 17.58 -12.36 -2.86
N GLU A 24 17.75 -11.41 -1.95
CA GLU A 24 19.03 -10.78 -1.61
C GLU A 24 19.67 -11.30 -0.33
N GLU A 25 20.97 -11.05 -0.15
CA GLU A 25 21.68 -11.42 1.07
C GLU A 25 21.00 -10.83 2.31
N GLY A 26 20.79 -11.66 3.34
CA GLY A 26 20.06 -11.31 4.56
C GLY A 26 18.57 -11.65 4.51
N GLU A 27 18.01 -11.99 3.35
CA GLU A 27 16.64 -12.51 3.25
C GLU A 27 16.60 -14.02 3.52
N LEU A 28 15.53 -14.49 4.17
CA LEU A 28 15.37 -15.90 4.54
C LEU A 28 15.31 -16.84 3.33
N ASN A 29 14.82 -16.33 2.20
CA ASN A 29 14.70 -17.06 0.94
C ASN A 29 15.97 -17.00 0.06
N TYR A 30 17.07 -16.42 0.57
CA TYR A 30 18.33 -16.36 -0.16
C TYR A 30 19.06 -17.71 -0.17
N ALA A 31 19.31 -18.23 -1.37
CA ALA A 31 19.96 -19.54 -1.56
C ALA A 31 21.50 -19.50 -1.52
N GLY A 32 22.12 -18.39 -1.09
CA GLY A 32 23.59 -18.27 -0.99
C GLY A 32 24.33 -18.06 -2.32
N LYS A 33 23.61 -17.99 -3.45
CA LYS A 33 24.22 -17.76 -4.77
C LYS A 33 24.50 -16.27 -4.96
N ARG A 34 25.79 -15.92 -4.97
CA ARG A 34 26.23 -14.54 -5.23
C ARG A 34 25.71 -14.04 -6.58
N LYS A 35 25.05 -12.90 -6.55
CA LYS A 35 24.49 -12.24 -7.74
C LYS A 35 25.49 -11.22 -8.33
N PRO A 36 25.35 -10.90 -9.62
CA PRO A 36 26.18 -9.88 -10.25
C PRO A 36 25.90 -8.46 -9.72
N MET A 37 24.69 -8.21 -9.20
CA MET A 37 24.26 -6.93 -8.64
C MET A 37 22.98 -7.10 -7.80
N SER A 38 22.65 -6.08 -7.00
CA SER A 38 21.38 -5.95 -6.27
C SER A 38 20.20 -5.62 -7.18
N ARG A 39 18.98 -5.76 -6.65
CA ARG A 39 17.72 -5.37 -7.31
C ARG A 39 17.72 -3.90 -7.72
N LEU A 40 18.15 -3.01 -6.81
CA LEU A 40 18.19 -1.58 -7.08
C LEU A 40 19.26 -1.19 -8.10
N GLU A 41 20.40 -1.89 -8.13
CA GLU A 41 21.42 -1.69 -9.17
C GLU A 41 20.92 -2.16 -10.54
N ALA A 42 20.24 -3.31 -10.61
CA ALA A 42 19.60 -3.79 -11.83
C ALA A 42 18.55 -2.78 -12.33
N LEU A 43 17.77 -2.18 -11.42
CA LEU A 43 16.78 -1.16 -11.76
C LEU A 43 17.41 0.14 -12.28
N LYS A 44 18.53 0.59 -11.70
CA LYS A 44 19.31 1.72 -12.20
C LYS A 44 19.85 1.45 -13.60
N GLU A 45 20.35 0.25 -13.85
CA GLU A 45 20.82 -0.17 -15.18
C GLU A 45 19.66 -0.19 -16.19
N LEU A 46 18.48 -0.70 -15.83
CA LEU A 46 17.29 -0.62 -16.68
C LEU A 46 16.95 0.83 -17.04
N LYS A 47 17.01 1.76 -16.06
CA LYS A 47 16.76 3.17 -16.32
C LYS A 47 17.83 3.81 -17.21
N ARG A 48 19.11 3.44 -17.05
CA ARG A 48 20.20 3.88 -17.94
C ARG A 48 19.96 3.42 -19.39
N LEU A 49 19.60 2.15 -19.58
CA LEU A 49 19.28 1.60 -20.91
C LEU A 49 18.08 2.31 -21.56
N GLU A 50 17.13 2.80 -20.77
CA GLU A 50 16.02 3.62 -21.29
C GLU A 50 16.49 5.00 -21.76
N ILE A 51 17.33 5.66 -20.96
CA ILE A 51 17.90 6.98 -21.29
C ILE A 51 18.75 6.90 -22.57
N GLU A 52 19.45 5.80 -22.77
CA GLU A 52 20.24 5.53 -23.99
C GLU A 52 19.39 5.09 -25.19
N GLY A 53 18.07 4.94 -25.03
CA GLY A 53 17.16 4.56 -26.09
C GLY A 53 17.16 3.07 -26.45
N ILE A 54 17.82 2.22 -25.66
CA ILE A 54 17.85 0.75 -25.86
C ILE A 54 16.50 0.13 -25.49
N ILE A 55 15.83 0.66 -24.47
CA ILE A 55 14.44 0.32 -24.15
C ILE A 55 13.56 1.56 -24.25
N ALA A 56 12.34 1.40 -24.76
CA ALA A 56 11.40 2.51 -24.85
C ALA A 56 10.77 2.81 -23.48
N PRO A 57 10.62 4.09 -23.10
CA PRO A 57 9.87 4.45 -21.92
C PRO A 57 8.40 4.00 -22.06
N PRO A 58 7.73 3.68 -20.95
CA PRO A 58 6.32 3.32 -20.97
C PRO A 58 5.46 4.56 -21.29
N LYS A 59 4.28 4.34 -21.86
CA LYS A 59 3.28 5.40 -21.98
C LYS A 59 2.83 5.79 -20.58
N ARG A 60 2.80 7.10 -20.29
CA ARG A 60 2.27 7.63 -19.03
C ARG A 60 0.76 7.81 -19.17
N TYR A 61 0.00 7.23 -18.25
CA TYR A 61 -1.47 7.35 -18.24
C TYR A 61 -1.98 8.24 -17.09
N GLY A 62 -1.12 8.58 -16.13
CA GLY A 62 -1.53 9.36 -14.96
C GLY A 62 -2.40 8.57 -13.98
N TRP A 63 -2.40 7.24 -14.09
CA TRP A 63 -3.16 6.35 -13.20
C TRP A 63 -2.52 6.27 -11.82
N VAL A 64 -3.34 5.91 -10.84
CA VAL A 64 -2.95 5.82 -9.43
C VAL A 64 -3.41 4.50 -8.84
N ASN A 65 -2.59 3.94 -7.96
CA ASN A 65 -2.94 2.79 -7.14
C ASN A 65 -2.14 2.86 -5.84
N VAL A 66 -2.82 3.07 -4.71
CA VAL A 66 -2.18 3.25 -3.40
C VAL A 66 -2.43 2.08 -2.45
N HIS A 67 -2.79 0.91 -3.00
CA HIS A 67 -2.93 -0.32 -2.23
C HIS A 67 -2.55 -1.55 -3.07
N ILE A 68 -1.31 -2.00 -2.85
CA ILE A 68 -0.81 -3.33 -3.22
C ILE A 68 -0.08 -3.94 -2.02
N HIS A 69 -0.01 -5.26 -1.98
CA HIS A 69 0.93 -5.99 -1.14
C HIS A 69 2.16 -6.37 -1.95
N THR A 70 3.27 -6.65 -1.28
CA THR A 70 4.51 -7.17 -1.84
C THR A 70 4.87 -8.51 -1.21
N SER A 71 6.06 -9.03 -1.50
CA SER A 71 6.60 -10.24 -0.85
C SER A 71 6.86 -10.06 0.65
N GLU A 72 6.86 -8.82 1.17
CA GLU A 72 6.99 -8.54 2.60
C GLU A 72 5.76 -8.92 3.42
N SER A 73 4.61 -9.07 2.76
CA SER A 73 3.50 -9.84 3.28
C SER A 73 3.18 -10.95 2.30
N PHE A 74 2.09 -10.89 1.54
CA PHE A 74 1.79 -11.90 0.53
C PHE A 74 1.33 -11.25 -0.77
N SER A 75 2.02 -11.54 -1.87
CA SER A 75 1.71 -11.00 -3.19
C SER A 75 2.33 -11.84 -4.30
N ILE A 76 1.90 -11.58 -5.54
CA ILE A 76 2.53 -12.07 -6.77
C ILE A 76 3.90 -11.44 -6.99
N PHE A 77 4.10 -10.20 -6.52
CA PHE A 77 5.40 -9.55 -6.59
C PHE A 77 6.39 -10.26 -5.68
N ARG A 78 7.55 -10.58 -6.24
CA ARG A 78 8.66 -11.25 -5.55
C ARG A 78 9.51 -10.28 -4.74
N SER A 79 9.41 -8.98 -5.03
CA SER A 79 10.05 -7.90 -4.27
C SER A 79 9.29 -6.57 -4.39
N PRO A 80 9.53 -5.62 -3.47
CA PRO A 80 9.11 -4.23 -3.65
C PRO A 80 9.67 -3.57 -4.92
N ALA A 81 10.92 -3.85 -5.32
CA ALA A 81 11.52 -3.30 -6.53
C ALA A 81 10.83 -3.80 -7.82
N GLU A 82 10.47 -5.09 -7.86
CA GLU A 82 9.70 -5.66 -8.99
C GLU A 82 8.32 -5.02 -9.08
N ALA A 83 7.61 -4.85 -7.95
CA ALA A 83 6.31 -4.19 -7.93
C ALA A 83 6.39 -2.76 -8.50
N ALA A 84 7.42 -1.99 -8.12
CA ALA A 84 7.63 -0.65 -8.65
C ALA A 84 7.95 -0.65 -10.15
N TRP A 85 8.75 -1.60 -10.63
CA TRP A 85 9.03 -1.77 -12.06
C TRP A 85 7.76 -2.07 -12.86
N GLU A 86 6.92 -2.99 -12.40
CA GLU A 86 5.65 -3.32 -13.06
C GLU A 86 4.71 -2.10 -13.10
N ALA A 87 4.63 -1.32 -12.03
CA ALA A 87 3.85 -0.08 -12.00
C ALA A 87 4.37 0.97 -12.97
N TYR A 88 5.70 1.13 -13.05
CA TYR A 88 6.32 2.02 -14.02
C TYR A 88 5.98 1.59 -15.45
N ARG A 89 6.15 0.30 -15.77
CA ARG A 89 5.83 -0.24 -17.10
C ARG A 89 4.36 -0.15 -17.45
N ALA A 90 3.47 -0.22 -16.46
CA ALA A 90 2.04 -0.01 -16.62
C ALA A 90 1.63 1.48 -16.76
N GLY A 91 2.56 2.42 -16.59
CA GLY A 91 2.34 3.85 -16.83
C GLY A 91 1.63 4.58 -15.68
N LEU A 92 1.74 4.07 -14.46
CA LEU A 92 1.23 4.74 -13.26
C LEU A 92 2.05 6.00 -12.94
N GLU A 93 1.40 6.96 -12.30
CA GLU A 93 2.04 8.17 -11.75
C GLU A 93 2.32 8.02 -10.25
N ILE A 94 1.35 7.49 -9.50
CA ILE A 94 1.44 7.30 -8.04
C ILE A 94 1.22 5.82 -7.74
N PHE A 95 2.12 5.24 -6.95
CA PHE A 95 2.06 3.84 -6.56
C PHE A 95 2.31 3.68 -5.06
N GLY A 96 1.53 2.82 -4.40
CA GLY A 96 1.58 2.69 -2.94
C GLY A 96 1.63 1.26 -2.41
N ILE A 97 2.61 1.01 -1.54
CA ILE A 97 2.83 -0.24 -0.79
C ILE A 97 1.96 -0.26 0.46
N ASN A 98 1.30 -1.38 0.76
CA ASN A 98 0.36 -1.52 1.88
C ASN A 98 0.42 -2.92 2.51
N ASP A 99 1.63 -3.39 2.84
CA ASP A 99 1.81 -4.74 3.37
C ASP A 99 1.14 -4.97 4.74
N HIS A 100 0.70 -6.21 4.97
CA HIS A 100 0.06 -6.58 6.22
C HIS A 100 1.07 -6.65 7.37
N TYR A 101 0.78 -5.96 8.48
CA TYR A 101 1.55 -5.97 9.73
C TYR A 101 3.03 -5.60 9.60
N THR A 102 3.44 -4.91 8.54
CA THR A 102 4.86 -4.56 8.32
C THR A 102 5.04 -3.33 7.45
N VAL A 103 6.16 -2.63 7.68
CA VAL A 103 6.64 -1.50 6.84
C VAL A 103 8.01 -1.80 6.21
N THR A 104 8.54 -3.01 6.38
CA THR A 104 9.95 -3.29 6.05
C THR A 104 10.29 -3.13 4.56
N GLY A 105 9.30 -3.28 3.67
CA GLY A 105 9.48 -3.04 2.23
C GLY A 105 9.57 -1.57 1.82
N HIS A 106 9.22 -0.62 2.70
CA HIS A 106 9.09 0.79 2.36
C HIS A 106 10.39 1.39 1.81
N ARG A 107 11.54 1.04 2.39
CA ARG A 107 12.85 1.58 1.97
C ARG A 107 13.18 1.17 0.53
N GLU A 108 13.12 -0.13 0.22
CA GLU A 108 13.39 -0.62 -1.13
C GLU A 108 12.38 -0.07 -2.13
N PHE A 109 11.09 -0.08 -1.77
CA PHE A 109 10.02 0.45 -2.59
C PHE A 109 10.22 1.93 -2.94
N GLY A 110 10.58 2.75 -1.95
CA GLY A 110 10.80 4.18 -2.11
C GLY A 110 11.98 4.49 -3.01
N GLU A 111 13.11 3.80 -2.83
CA GLU A 111 14.29 3.93 -3.69
C GLU A 111 13.98 3.48 -5.13
N ALA A 112 13.27 2.37 -5.30
CA ALA A 112 12.84 1.89 -6.60
C ALA A 112 11.92 2.89 -7.31
N CYS A 113 10.93 3.44 -6.60
CA CYS A 113 10.06 4.49 -7.12
C CYS A 113 10.86 5.76 -7.50
N LYS A 114 11.83 6.18 -6.68
CA LYS A 114 12.71 7.33 -7.00
C LYS A 114 13.50 7.11 -8.28
N ILE A 115 14.08 5.93 -8.49
CA ILE A 115 14.81 5.57 -9.73
C ILE A 115 13.89 5.66 -10.95
N LEU A 116 12.65 5.21 -10.81
CA LEU A 116 11.68 5.11 -11.92
C LEU A 116 10.92 6.41 -12.18
N GLY A 117 10.94 7.36 -11.23
CA GLY A 117 10.14 8.59 -11.29
C GLY A 117 8.67 8.37 -10.92
N LEU A 118 8.38 7.34 -10.10
CA LEU A 118 7.06 7.11 -9.51
C LEU A 118 6.92 7.90 -8.20
N LYS A 119 5.76 8.48 -7.94
CA LYS A 119 5.45 9.08 -6.64
C LYS A 119 5.04 7.96 -5.67
N ALA A 120 5.83 7.76 -4.61
CA ALA A 120 5.64 6.66 -3.67
C ALA A 120 4.69 7.02 -2.52
N VAL A 121 3.70 6.15 -2.27
CA VAL A 121 2.86 6.18 -1.07
C VAL A 121 3.24 5.01 -0.15
N PHE A 122 3.46 5.31 1.13
CA PHE A 122 3.87 4.32 2.13
C PHE A 122 2.70 4.01 3.05
N SER A 123 2.32 2.75 3.17
CA SER A 123 1.17 2.36 3.98
C SER A 123 1.39 1.02 4.70
N ILE A 124 0.53 0.74 5.67
CA ILE A 124 0.48 -0.52 6.42
C ILE A 124 -0.98 -0.94 6.61
N GLU A 125 -1.25 -2.23 6.53
CA GLU A 125 -2.58 -2.79 6.80
C GLU A 125 -2.54 -3.75 7.99
N ALA A 126 -3.59 -3.74 8.81
CA ALA A 126 -3.79 -4.74 9.86
C ALA A 126 -5.29 -4.85 10.18
N ILE A 127 -5.62 -5.83 11.03
CA ILE A 127 -7.00 -6.18 11.32
C ILE A 127 -7.31 -5.89 12.78
N ALA A 128 -8.42 -5.22 13.03
CA ALA A 128 -9.02 -5.00 14.34
C ALA A 128 -10.25 -5.90 14.55
N MET A 129 -10.71 -5.98 15.80
CA MET A 129 -11.92 -6.68 16.20
C MET A 129 -12.84 -5.76 17.01
N SER A 130 -14.11 -5.68 16.63
CA SER A 130 -15.20 -5.13 17.42
C SER A 130 -15.99 -6.27 18.06
N GLU A 131 -15.78 -6.50 19.36
CA GLU A 131 -16.51 -7.54 20.10
C GLU A 131 -18.01 -7.23 20.15
N GLU A 132 -18.41 -5.95 20.18
CA GLU A 132 -19.82 -5.56 20.13
C GLU A 132 -20.49 -6.01 18.83
N ALA A 133 -19.90 -5.67 17.68
CA ALA A 133 -20.43 -6.06 16.37
C ALA A 133 -20.38 -7.58 16.18
N LYS A 134 -19.35 -8.25 16.71
CA LYS A 134 -19.26 -9.72 16.71
C LYS A 134 -20.42 -10.36 17.47
N VAL A 135 -20.77 -9.85 18.66
CA VAL A 135 -21.92 -10.33 19.45
C VAL A 135 -23.24 -10.08 18.71
N LYS A 136 -23.36 -8.95 18.01
CA LYS A 136 -24.54 -8.59 17.21
C LYS A 136 -24.64 -9.34 15.87
N GLY A 137 -23.57 -10.03 15.46
CA GLY A 137 -23.50 -10.67 14.13
C GLY A 137 -23.32 -9.68 12.98
N GLU A 138 -22.93 -8.44 13.26
CA GLU A 138 -22.73 -7.39 12.26
C GLU A 138 -21.32 -7.46 11.65
N ARG A 139 -21.25 -7.39 10.32
CA ARG A 139 -19.98 -7.37 9.58
C ARG A 139 -19.63 -5.96 9.12
N TYR A 140 -18.35 -5.62 9.24
CA TYR A 140 -17.74 -4.44 8.61
C TYR A 140 -17.25 -4.80 7.20
N ASN A 141 -16.00 -4.54 6.88
CA ASN A 141 -15.35 -4.86 5.62
C ASN A 141 -14.73 -6.27 5.62
N ASP A 142 -15.07 -7.14 6.56
CA ASP A 142 -14.94 -8.58 6.36
C ASP A 142 -16.33 -9.18 6.10
N PRO A 143 -16.66 -9.62 4.87
CA PRO A 143 -17.97 -10.16 4.56
C PRO A 143 -18.24 -11.55 5.16
N LYS A 144 -17.25 -12.18 5.81
CA LYS A 144 -17.34 -13.53 6.38
C LYS A 144 -17.33 -13.54 7.90
N ASN A 145 -16.66 -12.58 8.53
CA ASN A 145 -16.38 -12.61 9.96
C ASN A 145 -17.00 -11.41 10.69
N PRO A 146 -18.11 -11.58 11.45
CA PRO A 146 -18.70 -10.53 12.26
C PRO A 146 -17.68 -9.86 13.19
N GLY A 147 -17.77 -8.53 13.30
CA GLY A 147 -16.87 -7.71 14.11
C GLY A 147 -15.44 -7.54 13.57
N ARG A 148 -15.01 -8.27 12.54
CA ARG A 148 -13.66 -8.09 11.98
C ARG A 148 -13.59 -6.85 11.10
N ILE A 149 -12.53 -6.06 11.29
CA ILE A 149 -12.32 -4.78 10.60
C ILE A 149 -10.91 -4.72 10.03
N TYR A 150 -10.79 -4.68 8.71
CA TYR A 150 -9.55 -4.33 8.02
C TYR A 150 -9.37 -2.81 8.07
N LEU A 151 -8.17 -2.35 8.42
CA LEU A 151 -7.83 -0.93 8.39
C LEU A 151 -6.47 -0.72 7.75
N CYS A 152 -6.32 0.45 7.13
CA CYS A 152 -5.08 0.90 6.55
C CYS A 152 -4.57 2.14 7.30
N GLY A 153 -3.27 2.19 7.58
CA GLY A 153 -2.55 3.42 7.88
C GLY A 153 -1.90 3.95 6.61
N LYS A 154 -2.47 4.99 6.00
CA LYS A 154 -2.00 5.56 4.72
C LYS A 154 -1.04 6.73 4.93
N GLY A 155 0.08 6.72 4.21
CA GLY A 155 1.09 7.78 4.28
C GLY A 155 1.95 7.73 5.53
N VAL A 156 2.53 6.57 5.85
CA VAL A 156 3.50 6.40 6.94
C VAL A 156 4.68 7.36 6.75
N VAL A 157 5.05 8.09 7.80
CA VAL A 157 6.09 9.14 7.75
C VAL A 157 7.26 8.92 8.71
N GLN A 158 7.12 7.99 9.64
CA GLN A 158 8.14 7.66 10.64
C GLN A 158 8.01 6.21 11.08
N ASP A 159 9.10 5.61 11.54
CA ASP A 159 9.07 4.29 12.19
C ASP A 159 8.57 4.39 13.64
N LEU A 160 8.07 3.28 14.16
CA LEU A 160 7.75 3.16 15.58
C LEU A 160 9.04 3.15 16.41
N LYS A 161 8.98 3.82 17.57
CA LYS A 161 10.09 3.74 18.53
C LYS A 161 10.08 2.37 19.20
N PRO A 162 11.25 1.75 19.49
CA PRO A 162 11.32 0.41 20.09
C PRO A 162 10.46 0.23 21.35
N ASP A 163 10.39 1.25 22.21
CA ASP A 163 9.65 1.19 23.47
C ASP A 163 8.23 1.79 23.39
N SER A 164 7.71 2.04 22.18
CA SER A 164 6.38 2.64 22.02
C SER A 164 5.25 1.63 22.23
N PRO A 165 4.04 2.08 22.66
CA PRO A 165 2.87 1.22 22.73
C PRO A 165 2.52 0.59 21.38
N GLY A 166 2.60 1.35 20.29
CA GLY A 166 2.41 0.83 18.93
C GLY A 166 3.40 -0.28 18.57
N ASN A 167 4.69 -0.15 18.91
CA ASN A 167 5.68 -1.19 18.61
C ASN A 167 5.39 -2.48 19.39
N THR A 168 5.05 -2.33 20.67
CA THR A 168 4.66 -3.45 21.54
C THR A 168 3.41 -4.16 21.01
N LEU A 169 2.40 -3.39 20.58
CA LEU A 169 1.17 -3.92 20.00
C LEU A 169 1.45 -4.68 18.71
N LEU A 170 2.18 -4.08 17.76
CA LEU A 170 2.51 -4.72 16.48
C LEU A 170 3.30 -6.02 16.69
N LYS A 171 4.27 -6.01 17.61
CA LYS A 171 5.03 -7.21 17.98
C LYS A 171 4.11 -8.30 18.53
N THR A 172 3.21 -7.95 19.44
CA THR A 172 2.23 -8.88 20.03
C THR A 172 1.36 -9.52 18.95
N MET A 173 0.85 -8.73 18.00
CA MET A 173 0.01 -9.21 16.90
C MET A 173 0.77 -10.19 16.00
N ARG A 174 2.00 -9.84 15.62
CA ARG A 174 2.86 -10.68 14.76
C ARG A 174 3.26 -11.98 15.45
N GLU A 175 3.62 -11.93 16.74
CA GLU A 175 3.97 -13.14 17.51
C GLU A 175 2.76 -14.07 17.69
N ALA A 176 1.57 -13.52 17.92
CA ALA A 176 0.34 -14.31 18.01
C ALA A 176 0.02 -15.01 16.69
N LEU A 177 0.07 -14.29 15.57
CA LEU A 177 -0.12 -14.86 14.23
C LEU A 177 0.94 -15.92 13.91
N ARG A 178 2.22 -15.66 14.24
CA ARG A 178 3.30 -16.62 14.06
C ARG A 178 3.03 -17.93 14.79
N ARG A 179 2.68 -17.88 16.09
CA ARG A 179 2.33 -19.08 16.88
C ARG A 179 1.18 -19.87 16.25
N ARG A 180 0.19 -19.17 15.69
CA ARG A 180 -0.91 -19.81 14.96
C ARG A 180 -0.40 -20.56 13.73
N TYR A 181 0.43 -19.92 12.92
CA TYR A 181 0.94 -20.52 11.70
C TYR A 181 1.92 -21.67 11.96
N GLU A 182 2.73 -21.61 13.02
CA GLU A 182 3.56 -22.74 13.49
C GLU A 182 2.69 -23.98 13.74
N LYS A 183 1.60 -23.83 14.52
CA LYS A 183 0.65 -24.92 14.78
C LYS A 183 -0.08 -25.42 13.54
N MET A 184 -0.44 -24.52 12.62
CA MET A 184 -1.04 -24.92 11.34
C MET A 184 -0.07 -25.76 10.52
N THR A 185 1.21 -25.37 10.48
CA THR A 185 2.25 -26.12 9.78
C THR A 185 2.46 -27.51 10.39
N GLU A 186 2.46 -27.64 11.72
CA GLU A 186 2.52 -28.94 12.41
C GLU A 186 1.37 -29.84 11.97
N LYS A 187 0.13 -29.35 12.03
CA LYS A 187 -1.07 -30.10 11.59
C LYS A 187 -1.00 -30.51 10.13
N VAL A 188 -0.61 -29.60 9.22
CA VAL A 188 -0.44 -29.94 7.80
C VAL A 188 0.63 -31.02 7.64
N ASN A 189 1.77 -30.90 8.31
CA ASN A 189 2.85 -31.88 8.23
C ASN A 189 2.40 -33.27 8.71
N GLU A 190 1.65 -33.35 9.81
CA GLU A 190 1.07 -34.62 10.29
C GLU A 190 0.14 -35.26 9.26
N ILE A 191 -0.74 -34.47 8.63
CA ILE A 191 -1.65 -34.95 7.58
C ILE A 191 -0.86 -35.47 6.37
N LEU A 192 0.14 -34.69 5.90
CA LEU A 192 0.96 -35.08 4.76
C LEU A 192 1.76 -36.37 5.05
N LYS A 193 2.35 -36.49 6.24
CA LYS A 193 3.07 -37.70 6.67
C LYS A 193 2.18 -38.92 6.83
N GLY A 194 0.92 -38.72 7.23
CA GLY A 194 -0.08 -39.79 7.29
C GLY A 194 -0.36 -40.43 5.92
N ILE A 195 -0.14 -39.69 4.82
CA ILE A 195 -0.34 -40.17 3.45
C ILE A 195 0.98 -40.65 2.83
N ASP A 196 2.05 -39.88 2.96
CA ASP A 196 3.40 -40.24 2.51
C ASP A 196 4.42 -39.86 3.62
N PRO A 197 4.96 -40.85 4.37
CA PRO A 197 5.91 -40.61 5.45
C PRO A 197 7.21 -39.92 5.05
N SER A 198 7.53 -39.85 3.75
CA SER A 198 8.72 -39.15 3.25
C SER A 198 8.53 -37.64 3.10
N LEU A 199 7.29 -37.15 3.19
CA LEU A 199 7.01 -35.71 3.23
C LEU A 199 7.41 -35.14 4.59
N ASN A 200 8.06 -33.99 4.58
CA ASN A 200 8.43 -33.29 5.80
C ASN A 200 8.34 -31.78 5.57
N LEU A 201 7.22 -31.20 6.02
CA LEU A 201 7.00 -29.76 6.04
C LEU A 201 7.44 -29.20 7.38
N THR A 202 8.32 -28.20 7.37
CA THR A 202 8.77 -27.50 8.57
C THR A 202 8.31 -26.04 8.56
N PHE A 203 8.30 -25.40 9.72
CA PHE A 203 7.98 -23.97 9.76
C PHE A 203 9.07 -23.10 9.11
N ASP A 204 10.32 -23.57 9.06
CA ASP A 204 11.38 -22.91 8.31
C ASP A 204 11.09 -22.86 6.80
N ASP A 205 10.40 -23.88 6.26
CA ASP A 205 9.95 -23.85 4.86
C ASP A 205 8.92 -22.74 4.62
N VAL A 206 8.01 -22.52 5.59
CA VAL A 206 7.02 -21.43 5.54
C VAL A 206 7.68 -20.06 5.68
N LEU A 207 8.64 -19.92 6.58
CA LEU A 207 9.39 -18.67 6.78
C LEU A 207 10.14 -18.25 5.51
N LYS A 208 10.65 -19.22 4.73
CA LYS A 208 11.32 -18.98 3.45
C LYS A 208 10.38 -18.56 2.33
N CYS A 209 9.06 -18.59 2.51
CA CYS A 209 8.14 -18.07 1.49
C CYS A 209 8.05 -16.54 1.47
N THR A 210 8.63 -15.83 2.45
CA THR A 210 8.66 -14.36 2.52
C THR A 210 10.05 -13.88 3.00
N PRO A 211 10.60 -12.76 2.48
CA PRO A 211 11.98 -12.35 2.72
C PRO A 211 12.38 -12.24 4.19
N ARG A 212 11.47 -11.79 5.06
CA ARG A 212 11.77 -11.45 6.47
C ARG A 212 10.85 -12.17 7.47
N GLY A 213 10.23 -13.27 7.05
CA GLY A 213 9.46 -14.15 7.92
C GLY A 213 8.12 -13.57 8.40
N ASN A 214 7.57 -12.56 7.71
CA ASN A 214 6.22 -12.03 8.00
C ASN A 214 5.14 -12.92 7.35
N VAL A 215 5.04 -14.14 7.85
CA VAL A 215 4.21 -15.19 7.27
C VAL A 215 2.72 -14.96 7.50
N THR A 216 1.91 -15.62 6.69
CA THR A 216 0.45 -15.60 6.71
C THR A 216 -0.05 -17.02 6.50
N GLU A 217 -1.35 -17.27 6.70
CA GLU A 217 -1.99 -18.55 6.37
C GLU A 217 -1.69 -18.98 4.92
N ARG A 218 -1.59 -18.01 4.01
CA ARG A 218 -1.30 -18.28 2.60
C ARG A 218 0.10 -18.86 2.40
N HIS A 219 1.08 -18.47 3.20
CA HIS A 219 2.43 -19.03 3.12
C HIS A 219 2.49 -20.47 3.61
N VAL A 220 1.67 -20.86 4.60
CA VAL A 220 1.55 -22.27 5.02
C VAL A 220 1.05 -23.12 3.85
N ALA A 221 0.02 -22.64 3.14
CA ALA A 221 -0.47 -23.31 1.94
C ALA A 221 0.56 -23.32 0.80
N GLN A 222 1.32 -22.23 0.62
CA GLN A 222 2.37 -22.14 -0.40
C GLN A 222 3.45 -23.18 -0.15
N ALA A 223 4.01 -23.24 1.06
CA ALA A 223 5.08 -24.19 1.39
C ALA A 223 4.62 -25.65 1.25
N ALA A 224 3.37 -25.95 1.65
CA ALA A 224 2.77 -27.27 1.44
C ALA A 224 2.62 -27.59 -0.06
N ALA A 225 2.12 -26.66 -0.86
CA ALA A 225 1.98 -26.83 -2.31
C ALA A 225 3.32 -27.07 -2.99
N GLU A 226 4.35 -26.28 -2.66
CA GLU A 226 5.71 -26.41 -3.19
C GLU A 226 6.35 -27.75 -2.81
N LEU A 227 6.18 -28.19 -1.56
CA LEU A 227 6.66 -29.50 -1.09
C LEU A 227 6.01 -30.65 -1.87
N ILE A 228 4.67 -30.63 -1.99
CA ILE A 228 3.90 -31.65 -2.71
C ILE A 228 4.31 -31.69 -4.19
N ARG A 229 4.40 -30.53 -4.86
CA ARG A 229 4.82 -30.42 -6.27
C ARG A 229 6.24 -30.95 -6.48
N LYS A 230 7.16 -30.62 -5.58
CA LYS A 230 8.55 -31.09 -5.65
C LYS A 230 8.64 -32.61 -5.51
N LYS A 231 7.80 -33.20 -4.65
CA LYS A 231 7.75 -34.66 -4.45
C LYS A 231 7.08 -35.39 -5.61
N PHE A 232 6.00 -34.81 -6.17
CA PHE A 232 5.19 -35.40 -7.23
C PHE A 232 5.18 -34.51 -8.48
N PRO A 233 6.28 -34.49 -9.25
CA PRO A 233 6.36 -33.67 -10.47
C PRO A 233 5.45 -34.19 -11.60
N ASN A 234 5.07 -35.47 -11.55
CA ASN A 234 4.15 -36.08 -12.49
C ASN A 234 2.69 -35.78 -12.10
N ASN A 235 1.88 -35.29 -13.06
CA ASN A 235 0.46 -34.96 -12.84
C ASN A 235 -0.40 -36.17 -12.44
N HIS A 236 -0.05 -37.39 -12.84
CA HIS A 236 -0.75 -38.60 -12.42
C HIS A 236 -0.57 -38.83 -10.91
N ASP A 237 0.67 -38.90 -10.45
CA ASP A 237 1.00 -39.18 -9.05
C ASP A 237 0.54 -38.05 -8.13
N LEU A 238 0.64 -36.81 -8.59
CA LEU A 238 0.09 -35.66 -7.89
C LEU A 238 -1.43 -35.76 -7.71
N LYS A 239 -2.17 -36.15 -8.76
CA LYS A 239 -3.63 -36.35 -8.65
C LYS A 239 -3.96 -37.47 -7.68
N GLU A 240 -3.23 -38.58 -7.72
CA GLU A 240 -3.43 -39.69 -6.80
C GLU A 240 -3.19 -39.25 -5.35
N PHE A 241 -2.09 -38.54 -5.10
CA PHE A 241 -1.78 -38.00 -3.78
C PHE A 241 -2.88 -37.03 -3.30
N LEU A 242 -3.31 -36.10 -4.15
CA LEU A 242 -4.34 -35.13 -3.77
C LEU A 242 -5.71 -35.75 -3.56
N ARG A 243 -6.06 -36.84 -4.25
CA ARG A 243 -7.26 -37.62 -3.93
C ARG A 243 -7.19 -38.25 -2.53
N LYS A 244 -6.01 -38.74 -2.13
CA LYS A 244 -5.80 -39.24 -0.76
C LYS A 244 -5.87 -38.12 0.27
N LEU A 245 -5.39 -36.92 -0.08
CA LEU A 245 -5.36 -35.75 0.80
C LEU A 245 -6.72 -35.08 0.98
N LEU A 246 -7.47 -34.92 -0.11
CA LEU A 246 -8.65 -34.05 -0.18
C LEU A 246 -9.93 -34.78 -0.57
N GLY A 247 -9.84 -36.07 -0.93
CA GLY A 247 -10.95 -36.83 -1.49
C GLY A 247 -11.18 -36.56 -2.99
N ASP A 248 -12.32 -37.03 -3.50
CA ASP A 248 -12.70 -36.90 -4.92
C ASP A 248 -13.28 -35.52 -5.24
N ILE A 249 -12.45 -34.48 -5.09
CA ILE A 249 -12.77 -33.12 -5.50
C ILE A 249 -12.34 -32.91 -6.95
N LYS A 250 -13.02 -32.03 -7.71
CA LYS A 250 -12.53 -31.60 -9.03
C LYS A 250 -11.26 -30.76 -8.85
N ILE A 251 -10.11 -31.38 -9.06
CA ILE A 251 -8.80 -30.72 -8.91
C ILE A 251 -8.40 -30.02 -10.22
N ASN A 252 -8.34 -28.69 -10.22
CA ASN A 252 -7.71 -27.94 -11.29
C ASN A 252 -6.21 -27.72 -10.98
N LEU A 253 -5.35 -28.53 -11.61
CA LEU A 253 -3.89 -28.51 -11.43
C LEU A 253 -3.14 -27.64 -12.44
N SER A 254 -3.84 -26.76 -13.16
CA SER A 254 -3.26 -25.97 -14.25
C SER A 254 -2.25 -24.92 -13.78
N SER A 255 -2.21 -24.58 -12.49
CA SER A 255 -1.24 -23.63 -11.93
C SER A 255 -0.85 -24.01 -10.49
N ASP A 256 0.30 -23.50 -10.02
CA ASP A 256 0.73 -23.64 -8.63
C ASP A 256 -0.17 -22.87 -7.66
N GLU A 257 -0.71 -21.73 -8.11
CA GLU A 257 -1.71 -20.98 -7.36
C GLU A 257 -2.97 -21.80 -7.11
N GLY A 258 -3.49 -22.50 -8.13
CA GLY A 258 -4.69 -23.32 -7.99
C GLY A 258 -4.51 -24.41 -6.95
N LEU A 259 -3.31 -24.99 -6.87
CA LEU A 259 -2.97 -25.96 -5.83
C LEU A 259 -2.88 -25.31 -4.44
N GLN A 260 -2.24 -24.15 -4.34
CA GLN A 260 -2.14 -23.40 -3.08
C GLN A 260 -3.53 -23.04 -2.53
N ASP A 261 -4.40 -22.47 -3.36
CA ASP A 261 -5.74 -22.08 -2.93
C ASP A 261 -6.60 -23.29 -2.57
N LEU A 262 -6.44 -24.42 -3.27
CA LEU A 262 -7.09 -25.68 -2.92
C LEU A 262 -6.65 -26.16 -1.53
N ILE A 263 -5.33 -26.26 -1.29
CA ILE A 263 -4.78 -26.65 0.02
C ILE A 263 -5.30 -25.72 1.12
N ARG A 264 -5.29 -24.41 0.86
CA ARG A 264 -5.75 -23.42 1.83
C ARG A 264 -7.23 -23.59 2.16
N ASN A 265 -8.10 -23.73 1.15
CA ASN A 265 -9.55 -23.81 1.35
C ASN A 265 -9.95 -25.12 2.04
N GLU A 266 -9.32 -26.24 1.66
CA GLU A 266 -9.70 -27.55 2.19
C GLU A 266 -9.04 -27.86 3.54
N LEU A 267 -7.80 -27.41 3.78
CA LEU A 267 -7.07 -27.77 5.00
C LEU A 267 -7.06 -26.66 6.06
N LEU A 268 -6.88 -25.40 5.66
CA LEU A 268 -6.50 -24.31 6.57
C LEU A 268 -7.64 -23.40 7.00
N LYS A 269 -8.76 -23.37 6.26
CA LYS A 269 -9.94 -22.56 6.61
C LYS A 269 -10.76 -23.22 7.72
N ALA A 270 -11.62 -22.43 8.37
CA ALA A 270 -12.50 -22.91 9.43
C ALA A 270 -13.29 -24.16 8.97
N GLY A 271 -13.24 -25.21 9.78
CA GLY A 271 -13.79 -26.54 9.44
C GLY A 271 -12.79 -27.50 8.79
N GLY A 272 -11.65 -27.01 8.29
CA GLY A 272 -10.58 -27.84 7.73
C GLY A 272 -9.75 -28.56 8.81
N PRO A 273 -9.15 -29.72 8.49
CA PRO A 273 -8.42 -30.55 9.46
C PRO A 273 -7.17 -29.89 10.06
N ALA A 274 -6.56 -28.94 9.35
CA ALA A 274 -5.40 -28.19 9.82
C ALA A 274 -5.76 -26.78 10.31
N TYR A 275 -7.05 -26.46 10.46
CA TYR A 275 -7.48 -25.20 11.04
C TYR A 275 -6.97 -25.04 12.47
N VAL A 276 -6.57 -23.80 12.76
CA VAL A 276 -6.24 -23.31 14.10
C VAL A 276 -6.98 -22.00 14.28
N GLU A 277 -7.66 -21.87 15.42
CA GLU A 277 -8.42 -20.66 15.76
C GLU A 277 -7.53 -19.41 15.68
N GLU A 278 -8.11 -18.30 15.27
CA GLU A 278 -7.41 -17.03 15.21
C GLU A 278 -7.21 -16.45 16.63
N PRO A 279 -5.97 -16.09 17.02
CA PRO A 279 -5.68 -15.64 18.39
C PRO A 279 -6.20 -14.21 18.59
N ALA A 280 -6.93 -13.97 19.68
CA ALA A 280 -7.52 -12.67 19.98
C ALA A 280 -6.46 -11.54 20.07
N GLU A 281 -5.25 -11.88 20.51
CA GLU A 281 -4.12 -10.94 20.63
C GLU A 281 -3.64 -10.38 19.27
N ALA A 282 -3.98 -11.03 18.16
CA ALA A 282 -3.69 -10.54 16.81
C ALA A 282 -4.70 -9.50 16.30
N PHE A 283 -5.85 -9.36 16.98
CA PHE A 283 -6.96 -8.51 16.53
C PHE A 283 -7.35 -7.55 17.67
N PRO A 284 -6.56 -6.49 17.90
CA PRO A 284 -6.90 -5.50 18.92
C PRO A 284 -8.21 -4.78 18.59
N ASN A 285 -8.77 -4.07 19.57
CA ASN A 285 -9.88 -3.16 19.28
C ASN A 285 -9.46 -2.04 18.31
N LEU A 286 -10.47 -1.38 17.75
CA LEU A 286 -10.32 -0.37 16.73
C LEU A 286 -9.44 0.80 17.20
N GLU A 287 -9.61 1.28 18.44
CA GLU A 287 -8.88 2.42 18.99
C GLU A 287 -7.39 2.14 19.14
N LYS A 288 -7.01 0.94 19.60
CA LYS A 288 -5.60 0.55 19.70
C LYS A 288 -4.93 0.50 18.33
N LEU A 289 -5.63 -0.02 17.32
CA LEU A 289 -5.07 -0.09 15.97
C LEU A 289 -4.95 1.30 15.33
N ILE A 290 -5.95 2.16 15.52
CA ILE A 290 -5.90 3.56 15.10
C ILE A 290 -4.74 4.30 15.76
N SER A 291 -4.53 4.10 17.07
CA SER A 291 -3.40 4.70 17.79
C SER A 291 -2.05 4.25 17.22
N LEU A 292 -1.91 2.96 16.87
CA LEU A 292 -0.71 2.44 16.21
C LEU A 292 -0.44 3.16 14.88
N TYR A 293 -1.46 3.39 14.04
CA TYR A 293 -1.28 4.13 12.79
C TYR A 293 -0.90 5.60 13.02
N ARG A 294 -1.45 6.24 14.06
CA ARG A 294 -1.06 7.60 14.45
C ARG A 294 0.38 7.67 14.94
N GLU A 295 0.90 6.63 15.59
CA GLU A 295 2.33 6.56 15.97
C GLU A 295 3.26 6.44 14.76
N TYR A 296 2.82 5.79 13.66
CA TYR A 296 3.49 5.85 12.35
C TYR A 296 3.36 7.22 11.66
N GLY A 297 2.57 8.11 12.24
CA GLY A 297 2.18 9.40 11.65
C GLY A 297 1.30 9.24 10.40
N ALA A 298 0.69 8.08 10.20
CA ALA A 298 -0.16 7.76 9.06
C ALA A 298 -1.61 8.20 9.28
N ILE A 299 -2.39 8.25 8.20
CA ILE A 299 -3.84 8.52 8.19
C ILE A 299 -4.59 7.20 8.41
N PRO A 300 -5.26 6.99 9.56
CA PRO A 300 -6.16 5.87 9.73
C PRO A 300 -7.28 5.95 8.68
N THR A 301 -7.47 4.86 7.94
CA THR A 301 -8.34 4.78 6.77
C THR A 301 -9.14 3.50 6.83
N TYR A 302 -10.45 3.59 6.60
CA TYR A 302 -11.34 2.44 6.49
C TYR A 302 -11.55 2.06 5.00
N PRO A 303 -11.16 0.85 4.56
CA PRO A 303 -11.55 0.34 3.26
C PRO A 303 -13.05 0.00 3.23
N VAL A 304 -13.83 0.72 2.42
CA VAL A 304 -15.21 0.36 2.08
C VAL A 304 -15.17 -0.63 0.93
N LEU A 305 -15.52 -1.89 1.19
CA LEU A 305 -15.48 -2.91 0.14
C LEU A 305 -16.70 -2.89 -0.75
N GLY A 306 -17.86 -2.54 -0.19
CA GLY A 306 -19.11 -2.28 -0.89
C GLY A 306 -19.77 -3.48 -1.57
N ASN A 307 -19.08 -4.62 -1.68
CA ASN A 307 -19.60 -5.83 -2.32
C ASN A 307 -18.94 -7.14 -1.79
N PRO A 308 -19.72 -8.07 -1.20
CA PRO A 308 -21.14 -7.91 -0.87
C PRO A 308 -21.34 -6.77 0.14
N ILE A 309 -22.50 -6.12 0.10
CA ILE A 309 -22.87 -5.10 1.09
C ILE A 309 -23.06 -5.81 2.43
N THR A 310 -22.35 -5.34 3.46
CA THR A 310 -22.43 -5.84 4.83
C THR A 310 -23.33 -4.96 5.70
N GLU A 311 -23.63 -5.42 6.91
CA GLU A 311 -24.55 -4.72 7.83
C GLU A 311 -24.04 -3.31 8.15
N LYS A 312 -22.74 -3.14 8.38
CA LYS A 312 -22.13 -1.83 8.66
C LYS A 312 -21.91 -0.97 7.43
N GLU A 313 -21.84 -1.55 6.23
CA GLU A 313 -21.67 -0.79 4.99
C GLU A 313 -23.01 -0.48 4.29
N ALA A 314 -24.13 -1.05 4.76
CA ALA A 314 -25.44 -0.82 4.18
C ALA A 314 -25.90 0.64 4.28
N ASP A 315 -25.66 1.27 5.44
CA ASP A 315 -25.90 2.70 5.67
C ASP A 315 -24.56 3.44 5.76
N LEU A 316 -24.18 4.08 4.65
CA LEU A 316 -22.91 4.80 4.55
C LEU A 316 -22.87 6.07 5.42
N ASP A 317 -23.99 6.74 5.66
CA ASP A 317 -24.02 7.93 6.51
C ASP A 317 -23.77 7.53 7.97
N SER A 318 -24.45 6.47 8.45
CA SER A 318 -24.22 5.91 9.79
C SER A 318 -22.79 5.38 9.95
N LEU A 319 -22.24 4.72 8.92
CA LEU A 319 -20.85 4.28 8.93
C LEU A 319 -19.89 5.47 9.09
N PHE A 320 -20.13 6.54 8.35
CA PHE A 320 -19.22 7.69 8.35
C PHE A 320 -19.29 8.45 9.68
N ASP A 321 -20.46 8.58 10.30
CA ASP A 321 -20.60 9.08 11.67
C ASP A 321 -19.78 8.25 12.67
N GLU A 322 -19.85 6.92 12.56
CA GLU A 322 -19.06 6.00 13.39
C GLU A 322 -17.55 6.20 13.16
N LEU A 323 -17.09 6.26 11.91
CA LEU A 323 -15.68 6.49 11.57
C LEU A 323 -15.16 7.80 12.14
N GLU A 324 -15.93 8.90 12.04
CA GLU A 324 -15.55 10.19 12.60
C GLU A 324 -15.40 10.14 14.13
N ASN A 325 -16.26 9.40 14.83
CA ASN A 325 -16.16 9.22 16.28
C ASN A 325 -14.86 8.50 16.70
N TYR A 326 -14.33 7.61 15.85
CA TYR A 326 -13.03 6.99 16.03
C TYR A 326 -11.85 7.88 15.57
N GLY A 327 -12.13 9.03 14.97
CA GLY A 327 -11.14 9.92 14.37
C GLY A 327 -10.53 9.34 13.09
N ILE A 328 -11.34 8.64 12.28
CA ILE A 328 -11.06 8.23 10.91
C ILE A 328 -11.77 9.22 9.98
N PHE A 329 -11.00 9.91 9.13
CA PHE A 329 -11.51 10.92 8.22
C PHE A 329 -11.13 10.65 6.76
N ALA A 330 -10.85 9.39 6.42
CA ALA A 330 -10.54 8.96 5.06
C ALA A 330 -11.06 7.54 4.85
N ILE A 331 -11.47 7.27 3.62
CA ILE A 331 -11.83 5.92 3.19
C ILE A 331 -10.97 5.46 2.02
N GLU A 332 -10.94 4.16 1.82
CA GLU A 332 -10.37 3.52 0.64
C GLU A 332 -11.44 2.68 -0.05
N VAL A 333 -11.35 2.53 -1.37
CA VAL A 333 -12.15 1.60 -2.14
C VAL A 333 -11.24 0.66 -2.93
N ILE A 334 -11.73 -0.55 -3.19
CA ILE A 334 -11.14 -1.50 -4.13
C ILE A 334 -12.10 -1.60 -5.34
N PRO A 335 -11.96 -0.74 -6.37
CA PRO A 335 -13.00 -0.57 -7.38
C PRO A 335 -13.37 -1.87 -8.10
N LYS A 336 -12.38 -2.74 -8.41
CA LYS A 336 -12.62 -4.05 -9.03
C LYS A 336 -13.60 -4.97 -8.29
N ARG A 337 -13.84 -4.73 -6.99
CA ARG A 337 -14.79 -5.52 -6.18
C ARG A 337 -16.22 -5.01 -6.31
N ASN A 338 -16.41 -3.77 -6.76
CA ASN A 338 -17.70 -3.09 -6.76
C ASN A 338 -18.39 -3.15 -8.12
N THR A 339 -19.72 -3.06 -8.10
CA THR A 339 -20.46 -2.59 -9.27
C THR A 339 -20.18 -1.10 -9.47
N GLU A 340 -20.37 -0.60 -10.68
CA GLU A 340 -20.16 0.81 -10.96
C GLU A 340 -21.14 1.70 -10.19
N GLU A 341 -22.39 1.26 -10.05
CA GLU A 341 -23.45 1.95 -9.33
C GLU A 341 -23.09 2.09 -7.84
N ARG A 342 -22.64 0.98 -7.22
CA ARG A 342 -22.26 0.99 -5.81
C ARG A 342 -21.01 1.82 -5.56
N LEU A 343 -20.02 1.74 -6.45
CA LEU A 343 -18.85 2.60 -6.37
C LEU A 343 -19.25 4.08 -6.43
N ARG A 344 -20.13 4.45 -7.38
CA ARG A 344 -20.61 5.82 -7.53
C ARG A 344 -21.33 6.31 -6.27
N GLU A 345 -22.20 5.49 -5.68
CA GLU A 345 -22.88 5.79 -4.41
C GLU A 345 -21.86 6.09 -3.29
N ILE A 346 -20.86 5.22 -3.10
CA ILE A 346 -19.81 5.41 -2.09
C ILE A 346 -19.07 6.74 -2.30
N LEU A 347 -18.67 7.03 -3.54
CA LEU A 347 -17.94 8.26 -3.86
C LEU A 347 -18.81 9.51 -3.68
N GLU A 348 -20.11 9.44 -3.96
CA GLU A 348 -21.04 10.55 -3.76
C GLU A 348 -21.25 10.86 -2.28
N VAL A 349 -21.48 9.84 -1.43
CA VAL A 349 -21.60 10.03 0.02
C VAL A 349 -20.29 10.58 0.59
N ALA A 350 -19.15 10.02 0.17
CA ALA A 350 -17.84 10.52 0.59
C ALA A 350 -17.60 11.98 0.18
N GLY A 351 -17.98 12.35 -1.04
CA GLY A 351 -17.93 13.73 -1.51
C GLY A 351 -18.77 14.67 -0.65
N LYS A 352 -20.02 14.30 -0.35
CA LYS A 352 -20.95 15.09 0.48
C LYS A 352 -20.45 15.27 1.92
N ARG A 353 -19.90 14.20 2.51
CA ARG A 353 -19.37 14.17 3.88
C ARG A 353 -17.94 14.74 4.00
N GLY A 354 -17.30 15.05 2.87
CA GLY A 354 -15.93 15.57 2.84
C GLY A 354 -14.88 14.54 3.24
N PHE A 355 -15.05 13.27 2.86
CA PHE A 355 -14.03 12.24 3.03
C PHE A 355 -13.19 12.12 1.74
N PRO A 356 -11.86 12.26 1.80
CA PRO A 356 -11.01 11.87 0.70
C PRO A 356 -11.10 10.36 0.48
N VAL A 357 -11.07 9.95 -0.79
CA VAL A 357 -11.15 8.55 -1.19
C VAL A 357 -9.85 8.11 -1.84
N PHE A 358 -9.30 7.02 -1.34
CA PHE A 358 -8.13 6.34 -1.89
C PHE A 358 -8.55 5.12 -2.69
N ASN A 359 -7.72 4.66 -3.62
CA ASN A 359 -7.99 3.46 -4.41
C ASN A 359 -6.80 2.50 -4.41
N GLY A 360 -7.10 1.23 -4.60
CA GLY A 360 -6.11 0.30 -5.09
C GLY A 360 -6.70 -1.05 -5.41
N THR A 361 -5.83 -2.04 -5.52
CA THR A 361 -6.16 -3.35 -6.07
C THR A 361 -5.83 -4.49 -5.12
N GLU A 362 -5.28 -4.20 -3.94
CA GLU A 362 -5.13 -5.15 -2.83
C GLU A 362 -4.32 -6.39 -3.22
N HIS A 363 -3.36 -6.34 -4.17
CA HIS A 363 -2.65 -7.49 -4.78
C HIS A 363 -2.12 -8.56 -3.79
N ASN A 364 -3.02 -9.35 -3.21
CA ASN A 364 -2.82 -10.30 -2.11
C ASN A 364 -3.12 -11.73 -2.61
N THR A 365 -2.55 -12.04 -3.77
CA THR A 365 -2.71 -13.31 -4.49
C THR A 365 -1.44 -13.61 -5.29
N LYS A 366 -1.23 -14.87 -5.68
CA LYS A 366 -0.22 -15.28 -6.67
C LYS A 366 -0.76 -15.22 -8.11
N SER A 367 -2.04 -14.88 -8.30
CA SER A 367 -2.63 -14.64 -9.61
C SER A 367 -2.10 -13.34 -10.24
N PRO A 368 -1.70 -13.36 -11.52
CA PRO A 368 -1.51 -12.14 -12.28
C PRO A 368 -2.81 -11.34 -12.33
N GLN A 369 -2.75 -10.07 -11.90
CA GLN A 369 -3.89 -9.16 -11.93
C GLN A 369 -3.44 -7.77 -12.42
N PRO A 370 -4.29 -7.05 -13.16
CA PRO A 370 -3.95 -5.71 -13.62
C PRO A 370 -3.70 -4.79 -12.41
N LEU A 371 -2.65 -3.98 -12.50
CA LEU A 371 -2.31 -2.96 -11.49
C LEU A 371 -3.34 -1.82 -11.40
N VAL A 372 -4.18 -1.66 -12.42
CA VAL A 372 -5.27 -0.69 -12.44
C VAL A 372 -6.46 -1.37 -13.09
N ASP A 373 -7.57 -1.46 -12.36
CA ASP A 373 -8.82 -2.01 -12.87
C ASP A 373 -9.54 -1.03 -13.81
N ASP A 374 -10.57 -1.49 -14.50
CA ASP A 374 -11.24 -0.69 -15.53
C ASP A 374 -12.05 0.48 -14.95
N LEU A 375 -12.62 0.35 -13.74
CA LEU A 375 -13.31 1.46 -13.08
C LEU A 375 -12.30 2.54 -12.67
N SER A 376 -11.14 2.16 -12.13
CA SER A 376 -10.05 3.09 -11.80
C SER A 376 -9.54 3.91 -12.98
N LYS A 377 -9.74 3.46 -14.22
CA LYS A 377 -9.35 4.19 -15.45
C LYS A 377 -10.41 5.16 -15.95
N LYS A 378 -11.66 5.05 -15.50
CA LYS A 378 -12.77 5.85 -16.02
C LYS A 378 -12.57 7.33 -15.69
N ALA A 379 -12.91 8.19 -16.65
CA ALA A 379 -12.79 9.65 -16.51
C ALA A 379 -13.60 10.20 -15.33
N ASP A 380 -14.71 9.55 -14.97
CA ASP A 380 -15.57 9.94 -13.84
C ASP A 380 -14.92 9.65 -12.48
N PHE A 381 -14.09 8.61 -12.38
CA PHE A 381 -13.56 8.13 -11.09
C PHE A 381 -12.10 8.51 -10.88
N LEU A 382 -11.28 8.49 -11.94
CA LEU A 382 -9.86 8.80 -11.87
C LEU A 382 -9.55 10.15 -11.18
N PRO A 383 -10.28 11.26 -11.42
CA PRO A 383 -10.01 12.53 -10.73
C PRO A 383 -10.15 12.45 -9.21
N VAL A 384 -11.12 11.67 -8.71
CA VAL A 384 -11.33 11.47 -7.26
C VAL A 384 -10.14 10.71 -6.68
N PHE A 385 -9.72 9.63 -7.33
CA PHE A 385 -8.59 8.82 -6.90
C PHE A 385 -7.26 9.57 -6.95
N LYS A 386 -7.02 10.35 -8.03
CA LYS A 386 -5.85 11.23 -8.11
C LYS A 386 -5.84 12.25 -6.97
N LYS A 387 -6.99 12.89 -6.71
CA LYS A 387 -7.11 13.87 -5.61
C LYS A 387 -6.74 13.25 -4.26
N GLY A 388 -7.24 12.04 -3.97
CA GLY A 388 -6.91 11.29 -2.76
C GLY A 388 -5.44 10.87 -2.70
N ALA A 389 -4.89 10.33 -3.78
CA ALA A 389 -3.49 9.93 -3.83
C ALA A 389 -2.52 11.12 -3.63
N TYR A 390 -2.79 12.28 -4.24
CA TYR A 390 -2.03 13.50 -3.97
C TYR A 390 -2.21 14.00 -2.53
N LEU A 391 -3.38 13.81 -1.90
CA LEU A 391 -3.55 14.16 -0.49
C LEU A 391 -2.60 13.35 0.39
N ILE A 392 -2.41 12.05 0.12
CA ILE A 392 -1.45 11.23 0.86
C ILE A 392 -0.02 11.74 0.65
N LEU A 393 0.36 12.08 -0.58
CA LEU A 393 1.68 12.64 -0.87
C LEU A 393 1.90 13.98 -0.17
N GLY A 394 0.90 14.85 -0.17
CA GLY A 394 0.94 16.12 0.56
C GLY A 394 1.03 15.92 2.06
N HIS A 395 0.34 14.91 2.60
CA HIS A 395 0.46 14.51 4.00
C HIS A 395 1.88 14.06 4.32
N GLN A 396 2.47 13.15 3.52
CA GLN A 396 3.86 12.71 3.71
C GLN A 396 4.84 13.91 3.68
N PHE A 397 4.67 14.81 2.72
CA PHE A 397 5.50 16.00 2.57
C PHE A 397 5.36 16.95 3.76
N LEU A 398 4.14 17.38 4.10
CA LEU A 398 3.93 18.36 5.17
C LEU A 398 4.24 17.78 6.55
N SER A 399 4.00 16.50 6.80
CA SER A 399 4.45 15.83 8.02
C SER A 399 5.98 15.89 8.15
N ARG A 400 6.70 15.58 7.07
CA ARG A 400 8.17 15.58 7.06
C ARG A 400 8.76 16.97 7.20
N TYR A 401 8.36 17.92 6.37
CA TYR A 401 9.02 19.21 6.24
C TYR A 401 8.38 20.32 7.09
N ALA A 402 7.08 20.23 7.39
CA ALA A 402 6.35 21.24 8.17
C ALA A 402 5.85 20.72 9.54
N GLY A 403 5.98 19.41 9.82
CA GLY A 403 5.46 18.80 11.04
C GLY A 403 3.94 18.83 11.16
N ILE A 404 3.22 18.89 10.04
CA ILE A 404 1.75 18.93 10.00
C ILE A 404 1.24 17.85 9.04
N GLY A 405 0.64 16.80 9.60
CA GLY A 405 -0.06 15.77 8.83
C GLY A 405 -1.52 16.12 8.59
N TYR A 406 -2.23 15.33 7.76
CA TYR A 406 -3.67 15.49 7.55
C TYR A 406 -4.45 15.28 8.86
N ILE A 407 -4.03 14.28 9.63
CA ILE A 407 -4.47 13.97 10.98
C ILE A 407 -3.29 14.19 11.94
N ASP A 408 -3.55 14.80 13.09
CA ASP A 408 -2.55 14.94 14.16
C ASP A 408 -2.45 13.68 15.03
N SER A 409 -1.47 13.66 15.95
CA SER A 409 -1.26 12.51 16.83
C SER A 409 -2.42 12.24 17.80
N THR A 410 -3.34 13.20 17.98
CA THR A 410 -4.52 13.05 18.83
C THR A 410 -5.74 12.56 18.05
N GLY A 411 -5.66 12.48 16.72
CA GLY A 411 -6.76 12.06 15.87
C GLY A 411 -7.63 13.17 15.34
N ASN A 412 -7.19 14.43 15.41
CA ASN A 412 -7.95 15.54 14.86
C ASN A 412 -7.42 15.96 13.48
N LEU A 413 -8.31 16.45 12.62
CA LEU A 413 -7.91 17.09 11.36
C LEU A 413 -7.04 18.31 11.65
N ALA A 414 -5.89 18.41 10.98
CA ALA A 414 -5.03 19.59 11.09
C ALA A 414 -5.74 20.88 10.63
N PHE A 415 -6.64 20.75 9.66
CA PHE A 415 -7.53 21.81 9.19
C PHE A 415 -8.97 21.34 9.37
N LYS A 416 -9.71 21.96 10.30
CA LYS A 416 -11.11 21.61 10.59
C LYS A 416 -12.02 21.83 9.39
N ASP A 417 -11.74 22.88 8.62
CA ASP A 417 -12.40 23.10 7.34
C ASP A 417 -11.88 22.10 6.30
N ARG A 418 -12.67 21.05 6.06
CA ARG A 418 -12.36 20.01 5.07
C ARG A 418 -12.35 20.57 3.64
N ALA A 419 -13.13 21.61 3.36
CA ALA A 419 -13.18 22.24 2.04
C ALA A 419 -11.87 22.97 1.71
N PHE A 420 -11.13 23.42 2.72
CA PHE A 420 -9.76 23.90 2.57
C PHE A 420 -8.72 22.78 2.68
N GLY A 421 -8.77 21.99 3.75
CA GLY A 421 -7.72 21.03 4.10
C GLY A 421 -7.46 19.99 3.01
N ILE A 422 -8.54 19.40 2.47
CA ILE A 422 -8.40 18.34 1.45
C ILE A 422 -7.75 18.88 0.16
N PRO A 423 -8.24 19.98 -0.45
CA PRO A 423 -7.56 20.59 -1.58
C PRO A 423 -6.14 21.06 -1.26
N PHE A 424 -5.87 21.57 -0.07
CA PHE A 424 -4.52 22.02 0.32
C PHE A 424 -3.51 20.88 0.33
N PHE A 425 -3.78 19.77 1.02
CA PHE A 425 -2.90 18.61 1.01
C PHE A 425 -2.76 18.03 -0.41
N SER A 426 -3.88 17.92 -1.15
CA SER A 426 -3.86 17.45 -2.54
C SER A 426 -3.01 18.36 -3.44
N PHE A 427 -3.06 19.67 -3.26
CA PHE A 427 -2.24 20.63 -3.99
C PHE A 427 -0.75 20.41 -3.70
N ILE A 428 -0.36 20.30 -2.43
CA ILE A 428 1.03 20.10 -2.05
C ILE A 428 1.58 18.78 -2.62
N GLY A 429 0.78 17.71 -2.62
CA GLY A 429 1.19 16.43 -3.21
C GLY A 429 1.34 16.43 -4.73
N ARG A 430 0.82 17.44 -5.43
CA ARG A 430 1.02 17.63 -6.89
C ARG A 430 2.36 18.28 -7.23
N ILE A 431 3.04 18.86 -6.24
CA ILE A 431 4.30 19.56 -6.46
C ILE A 431 5.45 18.56 -6.44
N THR A 432 6.23 18.53 -7.51
CA THR A 432 7.49 17.80 -7.59
C THR A 432 8.63 18.72 -7.13
N TRP A 433 9.29 18.30 -6.05
CA TRP A 433 10.36 19.05 -5.40
C TRP A 433 11.73 18.48 -5.75
N PRO A 434 12.67 19.27 -6.30
CA PRO A 434 14.07 18.89 -6.41
C PRO A 434 14.72 18.58 -5.04
N ASP A 435 15.76 17.76 -5.05
CA ASP A 435 16.47 17.36 -3.82
C ASP A 435 17.06 18.58 -3.08
N ASP A 436 17.63 19.56 -3.80
CA ASP A 436 18.21 20.78 -3.20
C ASP A 436 17.16 21.70 -2.57
N VAL A 437 15.97 21.78 -3.19
CA VAL A 437 14.84 22.52 -2.64
C VAL A 437 14.28 21.82 -1.40
N SER A 438 14.19 20.50 -1.43
CA SER A 438 13.75 19.69 -0.29
C SER A 438 14.69 19.84 0.89
N GLU A 439 16.00 19.87 0.65
CA GLU A 439 17.01 20.16 1.68
C GLU A 439 16.85 21.58 2.24
N TRP A 440 16.65 22.58 1.37
CA TRP A 440 16.40 23.95 1.81
C TRP A 440 15.15 24.09 2.69
N LEU A 441 14.03 23.44 2.32
CA LEU A 441 12.80 23.41 3.12
C LEU A 441 13.04 22.80 4.52
N MET A 442 13.90 21.78 4.61
CA MET A 442 14.28 21.24 5.91
C MET A 442 15.05 22.26 6.75
N ASN A 443 15.97 23.01 6.12
CA ASN A 443 16.86 23.96 6.79
C ASN A 443 16.16 25.26 7.27
N ILE A 444 15.12 25.73 6.59
CA ILE A 444 14.37 26.92 7.02
C ILE A 444 13.44 26.67 8.22
N GLY A 445 13.27 25.40 8.60
CA GLY A 445 12.45 24.98 9.73
C GLY A 445 10.96 24.85 9.40
N LYS A 446 10.28 24.06 10.22
CA LYS A 446 8.88 23.62 10.03
C LYS A 446 7.88 24.76 9.79
N GLU A 447 7.97 25.83 10.58
CA GLU A 447 7.05 26.96 10.46
C GLU A 447 7.21 27.70 9.13
N ASN A 448 8.46 27.94 8.70
CA ASN A 448 8.71 28.65 7.45
C ASN A 448 8.35 27.80 6.24
N THR A 449 8.58 26.48 6.30
CA THR A 449 8.08 25.55 5.27
C THR A 449 6.56 25.62 5.15
N LEU A 450 5.84 25.67 6.28
CA LEU A 450 4.39 25.82 6.25
C LEU A 450 3.96 27.15 5.61
N LYS A 451 4.66 28.26 5.91
CA LYS A 451 4.41 29.56 5.27
C LYS A 451 4.61 29.48 3.75
N VAL A 452 5.67 28.80 3.30
CA VAL A 452 5.91 28.57 1.86
C VAL A 452 4.76 27.76 1.26
N ALA A 453 4.37 26.65 1.87
CA ALA A 453 3.29 25.79 1.39
C ALA A 453 1.95 26.54 1.29
N LEU A 454 1.56 27.27 2.33
CA LEU A 454 0.32 28.07 2.35
C LEU A 454 0.39 29.24 1.35
N GLY A 455 1.55 29.88 1.19
CA GLY A 455 1.75 30.94 0.20
C GLY A 455 1.64 30.44 -1.24
N LEU A 456 2.23 29.27 -1.52
CA LEU A 456 2.09 28.60 -2.80
C LEU A 456 0.64 28.24 -3.08
N HIS A 457 -0.09 27.71 -2.10
CA HIS A 457 -1.49 27.38 -2.28
C HIS A 457 -2.35 28.62 -2.51
N LEU A 458 -2.09 29.72 -1.80
CA LEU A 458 -2.77 31.00 -2.01
C LEU A 458 -2.59 31.56 -3.43
N ILE A 459 -1.42 31.35 -4.03
CA ILE A 459 -1.08 31.91 -5.35
C ILE A 459 -1.42 30.95 -6.51
N LEU A 460 -1.29 29.63 -6.30
CA LEU A 460 -1.38 28.62 -7.35
C LEU A 460 -2.56 27.64 -7.21
N GLY A 461 -3.20 27.59 -6.03
CA GLY A 461 -3.98 26.44 -5.54
C GLY A 461 -5.18 26.00 -6.36
N ASP A 462 -5.78 26.89 -7.15
CA ASP A 462 -6.98 26.58 -7.95
C ASP A 462 -6.66 25.80 -9.23
N LYS A 463 -5.39 25.73 -9.65
CA LYS A 463 -5.01 25.08 -10.90
C LYS A 463 -4.87 23.57 -10.71
N GLN A 464 -5.67 22.80 -11.46
CA GLN A 464 -5.59 21.34 -11.48
C GLN A 464 -4.46 20.83 -12.38
N CYS A 465 -3.21 21.22 -12.09
CA CYS A 465 -2.04 20.77 -12.82
C CYS A 465 -0.96 20.22 -11.87
N ASN A 466 -0.01 19.47 -12.42
CA ASN A 466 1.20 19.09 -11.70
C ASN A 466 2.21 20.23 -11.79
N TRP A 467 2.82 20.57 -10.66
CA TRP A 467 3.81 21.64 -10.59
C TRP A 467 5.20 21.04 -10.50
N VAL A 468 6.12 21.51 -11.32
CA VAL A 468 7.54 21.17 -11.25
C VAL A 468 8.30 22.41 -10.77
N VAL A 469 9.00 22.28 -9.65
CA VAL A 469 9.86 23.33 -9.13
C VAL A 469 11.24 23.20 -9.77
N LYS A 470 11.79 24.30 -10.29
CA LYS A 470 13.16 24.34 -10.80
C LYS A 470 14.17 24.27 -9.63
N PRO A 471 15.34 23.61 -9.84
CA PRO A 471 16.43 23.67 -8.87
C PRO A 471 16.80 25.11 -8.49
N GLY A 472 17.24 25.31 -7.25
CA GLY A 472 17.63 26.61 -6.71
C GLY A 472 16.48 27.47 -6.18
N PHE A 473 15.22 27.00 -6.23
CA PHE A 473 14.10 27.72 -5.62
C PHE A 473 14.33 27.93 -4.12
N LYS A 474 14.32 29.20 -3.71
CA LYS A 474 14.43 29.62 -2.30
C LYS A 474 13.62 30.88 -2.07
N MET A 475 13.02 30.98 -0.88
CA MET A 475 12.34 32.19 -0.41
C MET A 475 13.29 33.00 0.48
N PRO A 476 13.50 34.31 0.23
CA PRO A 476 14.34 35.15 1.10
C PRO A 476 13.79 35.22 2.53
N ASN A 477 14.67 35.21 3.53
CA ASN A 477 14.27 35.30 4.95
C ASN A 477 13.42 36.55 5.25
N ILE A 478 13.71 37.68 4.62
CA ILE A 478 12.92 38.91 4.78
C ILE A 478 11.46 38.68 4.36
N LEU A 479 11.25 37.95 3.27
CA LEU A 479 9.92 37.63 2.77
C LEU A 479 9.22 36.61 3.68
N LEU A 480 9.93 35.56 4.14
CA LEU A 480 9.39 34.61 5.11
C LEU A 480 8.97 35.27 6.43
N ASN A 481 9.74 36.25 6.90
CA ASN A 481 9.44 37.02 8.11
C ASN A 481 8.23 37.95 7.94
N ALA A 482 7.98 38.42 6.70
CA ALA A 482 6.80 39.23 6.39
C ALA A 482 5.49 38.41 6.38
N ILE A 483 5.58 37.09 6.14
CA ILE A 483 4.43 36.19 6.16
C ILE A 483 4.11 35.80 7.61
N LYS A 484 2.94 36.23 8.08
CA LYS A 484 2.45 35.91 9.44
C LYS A 484 1.54 34.70 9.39
N LEU A 485 1.90 33.64 10.12
CA LEU A 485 1.07 32.46 10.28
C LEU A 485 0.00 32.71 11.36
N ARG A 486 -1.27 32.43 11.05
CA ARG A 486 -2.39 32.51 11.99
C ARG A 486 -2.95 31.12 12.25
N ASN A 487 -2.99 30.72 13.53
CA ASN A 487 -3.53 29.44 14.00
C ASN A 487 -2.99 28.20 13.28
N LYS A 488 -1.77 28.27 12.71
CA LYS A 488 -1.17 27.21 11.87
C LYS A 488 -1.98 26.81 10.63
N GLN A 489 -3.00 27.59 10.27
CA GLN A 489 -3.93 27.21 9.20
C GLN A 489 -4.01 28.24 8.07
N THR A 490 -3.74 29.51 8.35
CA THR A 490 -3.78 30.57 7.33
C THR A 490 -2.56 31.45 7.44
N ILE A 491 -2.25 32.16 6.34
CA ILE A 491 -1.22 33.17 6.32
C ILE A 491 -1.82 34.55 6.09
N GLN A 492 -1.17 35.56 6.66
CA GLN A 492 -1.35 36.95 6.31
C GLN A 492 -0.06 37.43 5.66
N ILE A 493 -0.19 37.96 4.44
CA ILE A 493 0.90 38.50 3.64
C ILE A 493 0.48 39.88 3.14
N ASP A 494 1.35 40.87 3.28
CA ASP A 494 1.07 42.20 2.74
C ASP A 494 1.22 42.22 1.21
N TYR A 495 0.73 43.29 0.58
CA TYR A 495 0.70 43.41 -0.88
C TYR A 495 2.09 43.28 -1.51
N LYS A 496 3.10 43.94 -0.95
CA LYS A 496 4.46 43.95 -1.50
C LYS A 496 5.16 42.60 -1.32
N ALA A 497 4.97 41.98 -0.16
CA ALA A 497 5.44 40.63 0.11
C ALA A 497 4.79 39.63 -0.87
N ARG A 498 3.49 39.76 -1.14
CA ARG A 498 2.78 38.92 -2.09
C ARG A 498 3.32 39.07 -3.51
N GLU A 499 3.51 40.28 -4.00
CA GLU A 499 4.07 40.56 -5.33
C GLU A 499 5.45 39.90 -5.50
N ASN A 500 6.34 40.08 -4.52
CA ASN A 500 7.66 39.43 -4.53
C ASN A 500 7.57 37.89 -4.53
N PHE A 501 6.60 37.31 -3.81
CA PHE A 501 6.38 35.87 -3.80
C PHE A 501 5.93 35.40 -5.19
N GLU A 502 4.96 36.08 -5.78
CA GLU A 502 4.44 35.79 -7.12
C GLU A 502 5.55 35.84 -8.18
N ASP A 503 6.47 36.80 -8.10
CA ASP A 503 7.59 36.91 -9.03
C ASP A 503 8.60 35.75 -8.89
N ILE A 504 8.92 35.33 -7.66
CA ILE A 504 9.74 34.14 -7.43
C ILE A 504 9.04 32.90 -8.01
N ILE A 505 7.73 32.75 -7.80
CA ILE A 505 6.97 31.62 -8.36
C ILE A 505 7.06 31.62 -9.89
N LYS A 506 6.85 32.76 -10.57
CA LYS A 506 6.94 32.84 -12.04
C LYS A 506 8.30 32.39 -12.57
N THR A 507 9.38 32.63 -11.82
CA THR A 507 10.72 32.20 -12.22
C THR A 507 10.92 30.69 -12.07
N PHE A 508 10.45 30.11 -10.95
CA PHE A 508 10.83 28.76 -10.52
C PHE A 508 9.76 27.68 -10.74
N PHE A 509 8.49 28.02 -10.92
CA PHE A 509 7.42 27.04 -11.08
C PHE A 509 7.03 26.87 -12.54
N MET A 510 6.94 25.62 -12.97
CA MET A 510 6.46 25.23 -14.29
C MET A 510 5.32 24.23 -14.15
N VAL A 511 4.45 24.17 -15.15
CA VAL A 511 3.46 23.10 -15.26
C VAL A 511 4.14 21.91 -15.93
N GLU A 512 3.98 20.70 -15.36
CA GLU A 512 4.41 19.47 -16.04
C GLU A 512 3.56 19.29 -17.32
N GLU A 513 4.23 19.23 -18.47
CA GLU A 513 3.59 19.04 -19.79
C GLU A 513 3.02 17.63 -19.99
#